data_AF-A0A0L0C236-F1
#
_entry.id   AF-A0A0L0C236-F1
#
_cell.length_a   1.000
_cell.length_b   1.000
_cell.length_c   1.000
_cell.angle_alpha   90.00
_cell.angle_beta   90.00
_cell.angle_gamma   90.00
#
_symmetry.space_group_name_H-M   'P 1'
#
loop_
_entity.id
_entity.type
_entity.pdbx_description
1 polymer ?
#
loop_
_entity_poly.entity_id
_entity_poly.type
_entity_poly.pdbx_seq_one_letter_code
_entity_poly.pdbx_strand_id
1 'polypeptide(L)'
;MYSKIFFLLFASILVLAKCSTFKNNVKTSTKYLGGINCLIESVFNVENIANEFIYDIQICNNTKPSKFLTQIEDYCKSFGELTENIIDAHDNICKNAAYNETTDVKKITPTLCVSSIRTRMAKLNDLLEKSLNYVTNKAEKITDSCSKIAVNNLKLNLPIFTELVEYCAKLFK
;
A
#
# COMPACT_ATOMS: atom_id res chain seq x y z
N MET A 1 26.73 27.67 -32.37
CA MET A 1 25.72 28.51 -31.68
C MET A 1 24.84 27.58 -30.86
N TYR A 2 24.84 27.77 -29.54
CA TYR A 2 24.12 26.95 -28.58
C TYR A 2 22.61 27.16 -28.70
N SER A 3 21.83 26.11 -28.91
CA SER A 3 20.40 26.12 -28.63
C SER A 3 20.13 25.17 -27.47
N LYS A 4 19.83 25.76 -26.31
CA LYS A 4 19.53 25.05 -25.08
C LYS A 4 18.15 24.43 -25.20
N ILE A 5 18.08 23.09 -25.25
CA ILE A 5 16.83 22.35 -25.11
C ILE A 5 16.41 22.46 -23.64
N PHE A 6 15.30 23.17 -23.41
CA PHE A 6 14.60 23.21 -22.14
C PHE A 6 14.03 21.80 -21.84
N PHE A 7 14.72 21.03 -21.01
CA PHE A 7 14.11 19.92 -20.29
C PHE A 7 13.27 20.51 -19.15
N LEU A 8 12.00 20.81 -19.42
CA LEU A 8 11.04 21.10 -18.36
C LEU A 8 10.63 19.80 -17.69
N LEU A 9 10.91 19.75 -16.39
CA LEU A 9 10.56 18.72 -15.41
C LEU A 9 9.04 18.44 -15.43
N PHE A 10 8.61 17.33 -16.05
CA PHE A 10 7.24 16.81 -15.97
C PHE A 10 7.13 15.54 -15.12
N ALA A 11 8.06 15.29 -14.20
CA ALA A 11 7.93 14.19 -13.24
C ALA A 11 6.85 14.45 -12.16
N SER A 12 6.52 15.71 -11.91
CA SER A 12 5.67 16.13 -10.78
C SER A 12 4.16 15.97 -11.00
N ILE A 13 3.70 15.92 -12.26
CA ILE A 13 2.26 15.90 -12.58
C ILE A 13 1.68 14.48 -12.52
N LEU A 14 2.48 13.45 -12.86
CA LEU A 14 2.04 12.05 -12.84
C LEU A 14 1.82 11.51 -11.42
N VAL A 15 2.57 11.98 -10.43
CA VAL A 15 2.44 11.56 -9.03
C VAL A 15 1.18 12.19 -8.39
N LEU A 16 0.92 13.48 -8.65
CA LEU A 16 -0.25 14.18 -8.13
C LEU A 16 -1.58 13.63 -8.67
N ALA A 17 -1.62 13.21 -9.94
CA ALA A 17 -2.80 12.60 -10.57
C ALA A 17 -3.12 11.19 -10.03
N LYS A 18 -2.09 10.40 -9.69
CA LYS A 18 -2.28 9.08 -9.06
C LYS A 18 -2.81 9.19 -7.63
N CYS A 19 -2.29 10.12 -6.84
CA CYS A 19 -2.72 10.33 -5.46
C CYS A 19 -4.19 10.83 -5.36
N SER A 20 -4.62 11.70 -6.29
CA SER A 20 -6.02 12.15 -6.33
C SER A 20 -6.98 11.02 -6.72
N THR A 21 -6.58 10.17 -7.65
CA THR A 21 -7.35 8.98 -8.07
C THR A 21 -7.50 7.99 -6.92
N PHE A 22 -6.40 7.66 -6.22
CA PHE A 22 -6.44 6.77 -5.05
C PHE A 22 -7.40 7.29 -3.97
N LYS A 23 -7.29 8.57 -3.59
CA LYS A 23 -8.18 9.19 -2.61
C LYS A 23 -9.65 9.11 -3.02
N ASN A 24 -9.95 9.30 -4.30
CA ASN A 24 -11.31 9.17 -4.82
C ASN A 24 -11.83 7.73 -4.79
N ASN A 25 -10.97 6.75 -5.07
CA ASN A 25 -11.31 5.34 -5.01
C ASN A 25 -11.61 4.89 -3.56
N VAL A 26 -10.77 5.30 -2.60
CA VAL A 26 -11.05 5.08 -1.17
C VAL A 26 -12.32 5.81 -0.75
N LYS A 27 -12.53 7.06 -1.21
CA LYS A 27 -13.75 7.83 -0.92
C LYS A 27 -15.00 7.10 -1.39
N THR A 28 -14.96 6.52 -2.59
CA THR A 28 -16.07 5.77 -3.18
C THR A 28 -16.35 4.50 -2.41
N SER A 29 -15.31 3.68 -2.18
CA SER A 29 -15.43 2.40 -1.47
C SER A 29 -15.95 2.57 -0.04
N THR A 30 -15.53 3.63 0.66
CA THR A 30 -15.94 3.87 2.07
C THR A 30 -17.40 4.27 2.25
N LYS A 31 -18.20 4.47 1.20
CA LYS A 31 -19.63 4.78 1.32
C LYS A 31 -20.43 3.66 2.02
N TYR A 32 -20.03 2.41 1.79
CA TYR A 32 -20.73 1.22 2.29
C TYR A 32 -19.77 0.31 3.06
N LEU A 33 -20.28 -0.45 4.04
CA LEU A 33 -19.46 -1.38 4.82
C LEU A 33 -18.81 -2.46 3.94
N GLY A 34 -19.50 -2.93 2.89
CA GLY A 34 -18.90 -3.88 1.94
C GLY A 34 -17.70 -3.31 1.19
N GLY A 35 -17.73 -2.03 0.84
CA GLY A 35 -16.59 -1.37 0.22
C GLY A 35 -15.43 -1.18 1.19
N ILE A 36 -15.71 -0.97 2.49
CA ILE A 36 -14.65 -1.00 3.51
C ILE A 36 -14.05 -2.39 3.63
N ASN A 37 -14.87 -3.45 3.69
CA ASN A 37 -14.38 -4.81 3.75
C ASN A 37 -13.43 -5.14 2.57
N CYS A 38 -13.82 -4.76 1.35
CA CYS A 38 -12.97 -4.90 0.17
C CYS A 38 -11.62 -4.14 0.31
N LEU A 39 -11.63 -2.92 0.87
CA LEU A 39 -10.39 -2.20 1.14
C LEU A 39 -9.52 -2.92 2.18
N ILE A 40 -10.11 -3.57 3.19
CA ILE A 40 -9.36 -4.35 4.19
C ILE A 40 -8.73 -5.59 3.57
N GLU A 41 -9.40 -6.27 2.64
CA GLU A 41 -8.78 -7.36 1.85
C GLU A 41 -7.55 -6.86 1.07
N SER A 42 -7.63 -5.63 0.54
CA SER A 42 -6.49 -4.98 -0.12
C SER A 42 -5.36 -4.66 0.87
N VAL A 43 -5.69 -4.31 2.11
CA VAL A 43 -4.73 -4.05 3.19
C VAL A 43 -4.02 -5.34 3.61
N PHE A 44 -4.75 -6.45 3.76
CA PHE A 44 -4.15 -7.77 4.02
C PHE A 44 -3.17 -8.19 2.91
N ASN A 45 -3.45 -7.83 1.65
CA ASN A 45 -2.52 -8.10 0.56
C ASN A 45 -1.16 -7.40 0.77
N VAL A 46 -1.15 -6.14 1.21
CA VAL A 46 0.08 -5.41 1.53
C VAL A 46 0.82 -6.05 2.70
N GLU A 47 0.09 -6.43 3.75
CA GLU A 47 0.66 -7.10 4.92
C GLU A 47 1.32 -8.43 4.54
N ASN A 48 0.65 -9.25 3.74
CA ASN A 48 1.18 -10.52 3.25
C ASN A 48 2.45 -10.31 2.42
N ILE A 49 2.44 -9.36 1.48
CA ILE A 49 3.62 -9.03 0.67
C ILE A 49 4.79 -8.57 1.54
N ALA A 50 4.53 -7.76 2.57
CA ALA A 50 5.55 -7.27 3.47
C ALA A 50 6.13 -8.41 4.33
N ASN A 51 5.28 -9.29 4.85
CA ASN A 51 5.69 -10.45 5.65
C ASN A 51 6.47 -11.47 4.81
N GLU A 52 6.03 -11.74 3.58
CA GLU A 52 6.75 -12.60 2.63
C GLU A 52 8.15 -12.07 2.35
N PHE A 53 8.30 -10.76 2.12
CA PHE A 53 9.61 -10.15 1.98
C PHE A 53 10.50 -10.34 3.21
N ILE A 54 9.98 -10.07 4.41
CA ILE A 54 10.76 -10.25 5.65
C ILE A 54 11.21 -11.70 5.80
N TYR A 55 10.33 -12.65 5.51
CA TYR A 55 10.64 -14.07 5.55
C TYR A 55 11.71 -14.47 4.51
N ASP A 56 11.59 -14.00 3.27
CA ASP A 56 12.57 -14.27 2.22
C ASP A 56 13.97 -13.77 2.62
N ILE A 57 14.06 -12.58 3.21
CA ILE A 57 15.33 -12.02 3.66
C ILE A 57 15.92 -12.81 4.84
N GLN A 58 15.09 -13.31 5.75
CA GLN A 58 15.54 -14.20 6.83
C GLN A 58 16.16 -15.49 6.26
N ILE A 59 15.54 -16.10 5.24
CA ILE A 59 16.06 -17.30 4.58
C ILE A 59 17.39 -17.02 3.87
N CYS A 60 17.56 -15.81 3.31
CA CYS A 60 18.80 -15.43 2.65
C CYS A 60 20.03 -15.42 3.59
N ASN A 61 19.85 -15.58 4.92
CA ASN A 61 20.92 -15.73 5.93
C ASN A 61 22.00 -14.63 5.84
N ASN A 62 21.57 -13.41 5.54
CA ASN A 62 22.45 -12.29 5.32
C ASN A 62 22.93 -11.72 6.67
N THR A 63 24.01 -12.27 7.22
CA THR A 63 24.53 -11.92 8.57
C THR A 63 24.94 -10.46 8.75
N LYS A 64 25.13 -9.71 7.65
CA LYS A 64 25.40 -8.27 7.63
C LYS A 64 24.61 -7.63 6.47
N PRO A 65 23.30 -7.37 6.63
CA PRO A 65 22.50 -6.79 5.56
C PRO A 65 23.05 -5.40 5.20
N SER A 66 23.01 -5.07 3.91
CA SER A 66 23.37 -3.72 3.47
C SER A 66 22.40 -2.69 4.06
N LYS A 67 22.84 -1.44 4.26
CA LYS A 67 21.94 -0.36 4.71
C LYS A 67 20.70 -0.16 3.84
N PHE A 68 20.80 -0.51 2.55
CA PHE A 68 19.67 -0.42 1.62
C PHE A 68 18.66 -1.53 1.89
N LEU A 69 19.14 -2.73 2.18
CA LEU A 69 18.29 -3.86 2.55
C LEU A 69 17.59 -3.60 3.89
N THR A 70 18.33 -3.15 4.91
CA THR A 70 17.77 -2.79 6.22
C THR A 70 16.65 -1.74 6.09
N GLN A 71 16.85 -0.70 5.27
CA GLN A 71 15.82 0.31 5.06
C GLN A 71 14.55 -0.25 4.40
N ILE A 72 14.67 -1.25 3.51
CA ILE A 72 13.52 -1.91 2.88
C ILE A 72 12.79 -2.78 3.93
N GLU A 73 13.52 -3.52 4.75
CA GLU A 73 12.93 -4.27 5.88
C GLU A 73 12.17 -3.35 6.83
N ASP A 74 12.70 -2.16 7.13
CA ASP A 74 12.03 -1.19 8.01
C ASP A 74 10.74 -0.64 7.41
N TYR A 75 10.69 -0.45 6.08
CA TYR A 75 9.43 -0.15 5.39
C TYR A 75 8.42 -1.30 5.52
N CYS A 76 8.86 -2.55 5.37
CA CYS A 76 8.01 -3.73 5.53
C CYS A 76 7.45 -3.88 6.95
N LYS A 77 8.26 -3.63 7.99
CA LYS A 77 7.78 -3.59 9.37
C LYS A 77 6.74 -2.47 9.57
N SER A 78 7.02 -1.29 9.01
CA SER A 78 6.09 -0.15 9.05
C SER A 78 4.77 -0.44 8.33
N PHE A 79 4.78 -1.27 7.28
CA PHE A 79 3.55 -1.75 6.66
C PHE A 79 2.74 -2.57 7.65
N GLY A 80 3.35 -3.58 8.30
CA GLY A 80 2.66 -4.42 9.28
C GLY A 80 2.00 -3.61 10.40
N GLU A 81 2.73 -2.65 11.00
CA GLU A 81 2.16 -1.77 12.02
C GLU A 81 0.95 -0.97 11.49
N LEU A 82 1.01 -0.49 10.25
CA LEU A 82 -0.04 0.33 9.67
C LEU A 82 -1.24 -0.47 9.18
N THR A 83 -1.03 -1.70 8.67
CA THR A 83 -2.11 -2.60 8.25
C THR A 83 -2.89 -3.09 9.47
N GLU A 84 -2.22 -3.52 10.54
CA GLU A 84 -2.84 -3.89 11.82
C GLU A 84 -3.72 -2.74 12.35
N ASN A 85 -3.17 -1.52 12.32
CA ASN A 85 -3.87 -0.29 12.68
C ASN A 85 -5.12 0.01 11.83
N ILE A 86 -5.16 -0.43 10.57
CA ILE A 86 -6.31 -0.26 9.68
C ILE A 86 -7.35 -1.34 9.94
N ILE A 87 -6.90 -2.58 10.15
CA ILE A 87 -7.74 -3.73 10.50
C ILE A 87 -8.47 -3.46 11.83
N ASP A 88 -7.74 -3.04 12.87
CA ASP A 88 -8.32 -2.65 14.16
C ASP A 88 -9.39 -1.55 14.00
N ALA A 89 -9.17 -0.58 13.13
CA ALA A 89 -10.17 0.45 12.87
C ALA A 89 -11.43 -0.10 12.17
N HIS A 90 -11.29 -1.08 11.26
CA HIS A 90 -12.43 -1.76 10.65
C HIS A 90 -13.19 -2.61 11.68
N ASP A 91 -12.48 -3.33 12.54
CA ASP A 91 -13.11 -4.17 13.56
C ASP A 91 -13.82 -3.32 14.63
N ASN A 92 -13.13 -2.32 15.18
CA ASN A 92 -13.55 -1.65 16.40
C ASN A 92 -14.23 -0.29 16.18
N ILE A 93 -13.79 0.50 15.19
CA ILE A 93 -14.41 1.81 14.89
C ILE A 93 -15.59 1.64 13.92
N CYS A 94 -15.41 0.80 12.90
CA CYS A 94 -16.47 0.50 11.94
C CYS A 94 -17.44 -0.56 12.45
N LYS A 95 -17.09 -1.27 13.53
CA LYS A 95 -17.88 -2.38 14.11
C LYS A 95 -18.15 -3.47 13.09
N ASN A 96 -17.13 -3.80 12.29
CA ASN A 96 -17.25 -4.65 11.12
C ASN A 96 -16.49 -5.98 11.23
N ALA A 97 -16.06 -6.36 12.44
CA ALA A 97 -15.33 -7.61 12.70
C ALA A 97 -16.12 -8.87 12.32
N ALA A 98 -17.45 -8.82 12.40
CA ALA A 98 -18.35 -9.90 12.01
C ALA A 98 -19.11 -9.57 10.71
N TYR A 99 -18.41 -8.96 9.74
CA TYR A 99 -18.99 -8.56 8.46
C TYR A 99 -19.70 -9.74 7.78
N ASN A 100 -20.95 -9.52 7.39
CA ASN A 100 -21.75 -10.47 6.63
C ASN A 100 -22.02 -9.92 5.22
N GLU A 101 -21.54 -10.64 4.20
CA GLU A 101 -21.67 -10.25 2.79
C GLU A 101 -23.12 -10.13 2.29
N THR A 102 -24.09 -10.76 2.95
CA THR A 102 -25.51 -10.68 2.59
C THR A 102 -26.19 -9.48 3.22
N THR A 103 -25.94 -9.23 4.51
CA THR A 103 -26.67 -8.21 5.27
C THR A 103 -25.97 -6.87 5.36
N ASP A 104 -24.64 -6.84 5.25
CA ASP A 104 -23.83 -5.66 5.58
C ASP A 104 -23.32 -4.92 4.35
N VAL A 105 -23.24 -5.60 3.21
CA VAL A 105 -22.64 -5.10 1.97
C VAL A 105 -23.13 -3.72 1.54
N LYS A 106 -24.43 -3.42 1.72
CA LYS A 106 -25.06 -2.14 1.34
C LYS A 106 -25.31 -1.20 2.52
N LYS A 107 -24.92 -1.57 3.75
CA LYS A 107 -25.09 -0.69 4.91
C LYS A 107 -24.22 0.54 4.74
N ILE A 108 -24.81 1.72 4.95
CA ILE A 108 -24.10 3.00 4.91
C ILE A 108 -23.11 3.03 6.05
N THR A 109 -21.86 3.39 5.74
CA THR A 109 -20.81 3.48 6.73
C THR A 109 -21.01 4.70 7.64
N PRO A 110 -20.89 4.55 8.99
CA PRO A 110 -20.86 5.68 9.91
C PRO A 110 -19.72 6.67 9.59
N THR A 111 -20.00 7.97 9.73
CA THR A 111 -19.04 9.04 9.38
C THR A 111 -17.68 8.90 10.08
N LEU A 112 -17.66 8.51 11.36
CA LEU A 112 -16.41 8.31 12.11
C LEU A 112 -15.54 7.20 11.49
N CYS A 113 -16.15 6.08 11.12
CA CYS A 113 -15.46 5.00 10.41
C CYS A 113 -14.93 5.47 9.06
N VAL A 114 -15.76 6.18 8.26
CA VAL A 114 -15.33 6.76 6.97
C VAL A 114 -14.08 7.63 7.15
N SER A 115 -14.09 8.56 8.12
CA SER A 115 -12.94 9.44 8.37
C SER A 115 -11.70 8.70 8.85
N SER A 116 -11.88 7.66 9.68
CA SER A 116 -10.79 6.85 10.22
C SER A 116 -10.09 6.07 9.11
N ILE A 117 -10.86 5.28 8.34
CA ILE A 117 -10.35 4.46 7.25
C ILE A 117 -9.69 5.32 6.17
N ARG A 118 -10.31 6.43 5.75
CA ARG A 118 -9.71 7.33 4.74
C ARG A 118 -8.35 7.87 5.17
N THR A 119 -8.24 8.31 6.43
CA THR A 119 -6.98 8.83 6.97
C THR A 119 -5.89 7.78 6.97
N ARG A 120 -6.21 6.57 7.43
CA ARG A 120 -5.23 5.48 7.54
C ARG A 120 -4.83 4.91 6.16
N MET A 121 -5.78 4.75 5.24
CA MET A 121 -5.49 4.36 3.85
C MET A 121 -4.61 5.40 3.12
N ALA A 122 -4.80 6.69 3.39
CA ALA A 122 -3.93 7.73 2.83
C ALA A 122 -2.49 7.62 3.37
N LYS A 123 -2.31 7.32 4.66
CA LYS A 123 -0.98 7.05 5.24
C LYS A 123 -0.34 5.80 4.63
N LEU A 124 -1.13 4.75 4.42
CA LEU A 124 -0.63 3.50 3.83
C LEU A 124 -0.17 3.72 2.39
N ASN A 125 -0.93 4.48 1.60
CA ASN A 125 -0.53 4.84 0.25
C ASN A 125 0.74 5.72 0.22
N ASP A 126 0.89 6.68 1.14
CA ASP A 126 2.11 7.50 1.24
C ASP A 126 3.34 6.64 1.58
N LEU A 127 3.20 5.70 2.53
CA LEU A 127 4.27 4.75 2.87
C LEU A 127 4.61 3.85 1.67
N LEU A 128 3.59 3.39 0.94
CA LEU A 128 3.75 2.57 -0.26
C LEU A 128 4.49 3.31 -1.37
N GLU A 129 4.11 4.56 -1.67
CA GLU A 129 4.78 5.39 -2.66
C GLU A 129 6.25 5.63 -2.28
N LYS A 130 6.52 5.93 -1.00
CA LYS A 130 7.89 6.10 -0.47
C LYS A 130 8.72 4.82 -0.61
N SER A 131 8.15 3.69 -0.20
CA SER A 131 8.81 2.38 -0.26
C SER A 131 9.08 1.97 -1.71
N LEU A 132 8.08 2.06 -2.60
CA LEU A 132 8.24 1.72 -4.02
C LEU A 132 9.27 2.61 -4.70
N ASN A 133 9.27 3.91 -4.41
CA ASN A 133 10.29 4.82 -4.90
C ASN A 133 11.69 4.43 -4.38
N TYR A 134 11.82 4.11 -3.09
CA TYR A 134 13.09 3.68 -2.52
C TYR A 134 13.60 2.40 -3.17
N VAL A 135 12.76 1.35 -3.20
CA VAL A 135 13.09 0.06 -3.80
C VAL A 135 13.46 0.21 -5.27
N THR A 136 12.68 0.97 -6.06
CA THR A 136 12.96 1.20 -7.48
C THR A 136 14.32 1.85 -7.71
N ASN A 137 14.72 2.79 -6.86
CA ASN A 137 15.99 3.51 -7.00
C ASN A 137 17.19 2.81 -6.36
N LYS A 138 16.96 1.86 -5.44
CA LYS A 138 18.03 1.23 -4.63
C LYS A 138 18.19 -0.26 -4.84
N ALA A 139 17.26 -0.94 -5.52
CA ALA A 139 17.32 -2.40 -5.76
C ALA A 139 18.63 -2.84 -6.43
N GLU A 140 19.19 -2.06 -7.36
CA GLU A 140 20.47 -2.39 -8.02
C GLU A 140 21.68 -2.33 -7.08
N LYS A 141 21.54 -1.69 -5.91
CA LYS A 141 22.60 -1.64 -4.89
C LYS A 141 22.61 -2.88 -3.99
N ILE A 142 21.62 -3.76 -4.15
CA ILE A 142 21.59 -5.08 -3.50
C ILE A 142 22.44 -6.03 -4.34
N THR A 143 23.54 -6.50 -3.76
CA THR A 143 24.57 -7.25 -4.49
C THR A 143 24.39 -8.76 -4.41
N ASP A 144 23.84 -9.28 -3.31
CA ASP A 144 23.57 -10.71 -3.20
C ASP A 144 22.30 -11.08 -3.97
N SER A 145 22.36 -12.21 -4.68
CA SER A 145 21.30 -12.65 -5.58
C SER A 145 20.00 -12.98 -4.84
N CYS A 146 20.10 -13.59 -3.66
CA CYS A 146 18.95 -13.97 -2.85
C CYS A 146 18.12 -12.75 -2.44
N SER A 147 18.73 -11.78 -1.76
CA SER A 147 18.03 -10.56 -1.34
C SER A 147 17.57 -9.73 -2.55
N LYS A 148 18.32 -9.76 -3.65
CA LYS A 148 17.91 -9.07 -4.89
C LYS A 148 16.63 -9.65 -5.49
N ILE A 149 16.45 -10.97 -5.45
CA ILE A 149 15.20 -11.62 -5.87
C ILE A 149 14.05 -11.19 -4.96
N ALA A 150 14.21 -11.27 -3.65
CA ALA A 150 13.19 -10.83 -2.68
C ALA A 150 12.79 -9.36 -2.87
N VAL A 151 13.76 -8.46 -3.04
CA VAL A 151 13.51 -7.03 -3.31
C VAL A 151 12.78 -6.82 -4.64
N ASN A 152 13.11 -7.60 -5.67
CA ASN A 152 12.40 -7.51 -6.95
C ASN A 152 10.96 -8.04 -6.85
N ASN A 153 10.72 -9.11 -6.10
CA ASN A 153 9.36 -9.61 -5.83
C ASN A 153 8.54 -8.55 -5.10
N LEU A 154 9.10 -7.93 -4.07
CA LEU A 154 8.46 -6.81 -3.36
C LEU A 154 8.12 -5.66 -4.32
N LYS A 155 9.07 -5.25 -5.17
CA LYS A 155 8.88 -4.19 -6.18
C LYS A 155 7.73 -4.46 -7.14
N LEU A 156 7.58 -5.71 -7.57
CA LEU A 156 6.55 -6.13 -8.53
C LEU A 156 5.17 -6.23 -7.89
N ASN A 157 5.08 -6.64 -6.63
CA ASN A 157 3.81 -6.90 -5.97
C ASN A 157 3.23 -5.69 -5.24
N LEU A 158 4.05 -4.78 -4.69
CA LEU A 158 3.55 -3.58 -4.00
C LEU A 158 2.53 -2.74 -4.81
N PRO A 159 2.72 -2.52 -6.13
CA PRO A 159 1.76 -1.74 -6.92
C PRO A 159 0.33 -2.32 -6.96
N ILE A 160 0.15 -3.63 -6.75
CA ILE A 160 -1.14 -4.33 -6.80
C ILE A 160 -2.16 -3.71 -5.84
N PHE A 161 -1.71 -3.21 -4.69
CA PHE A 161 -2.57 -2.51 -3.72
C PHE A 161 -3.42 -1.40 -4.35
N THR A 162 -2.82 -0.57 -5.22
CA THR A 162 -3.52 0.55 -5.83
C THR A 162 -4.59 0.09 -6.83
N GLU A 163 -4.35 -1.04 -7.49
CA GLU A 163 -5.29 -1.68 -8.42
C GLU A 163 -6.47 -2.31 -7.67
N LEU A 164 -6.21 -2.97 -6.53
CA LEU A 164 -7.26 -3.52 -5.68
C LEU A 164 -8.16 -2.43 -5.09
N VAL A 165 -7.58 -1.30 -4.68
CA VAL A 165 -8.36 -0.14 -4.21
C VAL A 165 -9.23 0.45 -5.32
N GLU A 166 -8.74 0.51 -6.56
CA GLU A 166 -9.54 0.90 -7.72
C GLU A 166 -10.68 -0.10 -8.00
N TYR A 167 -10.39 -1.40 -7.89
CA TYR A 167 -11.38 -2.45 -8.05
C TYR A 167 -12.51 -2.33 -7.03
N CYS A 168 -12.20 -2.13 -5.74
CA CYS A 168 -13.20 -1.88 -4.71
C CYS A 168 -14.08 -0.67 -5.06
N ALA A 169 -13.49 0.42 -5.55
CA ALA A 169 -14.25 1.60 -5.93
C ALA A 169 -15.22 1.33 -7.09
N LYS A 170 -14.84 0.47 -8.04
CA LYS A 170 -15.71 0.07 -9.16
C LYS A 170 -16.89 -0.78 -8.69
N LEU A 171 -16.69 -1.66 -7.71
CA LEU A 171 -17.77 -2.49 -7.14
C LEU A 171 -18.82 -1.68 -6.37
N PHE A 172 -18.39 -0.58 -5.73
CA PHE A 172 -19.21 0.18 -4.78
C PHE A 172 -19.49 1.63 -5.21
N LYS A 173 -19.45 1.89 -6.53
CA LYS A 173 -19.63 3.22 -7.11
C LYS A 173 -21.01 3.82 -6.85
#